data_AF-I2NE95-F1
#
_entry.id   AF-I2NE95-F1
#
_cell.length_a   1.000
_cell.length_b   1.000
_cell.length_c   1.000
_cell.angle_alpha   90.00
_cell.angle_beta   90.00
_cell.angle_gamma   90.00
#
_symmetry.space_group_name_H-M   'P 1'
#
loop_
_entity.id
_entity.type
_entity.pdbx_description
1 polymer ?
#
loop_
_entity_poly.entity_id
_entity_poly.type
_entity_poly.pdbx_seq_one_letter_code
_entity_poly.pdbx_strand_id
1 'polypeptide(L)'
;MENVNLEMIRGDDDGWTFEVLEESPTLELTQCRFDLHIKPGKGGIIKLSSETGEITTEGNLIHVVITHSKTENETWEQAQWDLQCIDPNQKVTTLVGG
;
A
#
# COMPACT_ATOMS: atom_id res chain seq x y z
N MET A 1 -13.45 -8.15 -5.25
CA MET A 1 -12.39 -7.24 -4.81
C MET A 1 -12.31 -6.15 -5.85
N GLU A 2 -12.39 -4.89 -5.44
CA GLU A 2 -12.37 -3.76 -6.36
C GLU A 2 -10.94 -3.52 -6.84
N ASN A 3 -10.76 -3.40 -8.16
CA ASN A 3 -9.45 -3.10 -8.75
C ASN A 3 -9.31 -1.58 -8.86
N VAL A 4 -8.33 -1.01 -8.17
CA VAL A 4 -8.04 0.43 -8.19
C VAL A 4 -6.78 0.67 -9.01
N ASN A 5 -6.89 1.56 -10.00
CA ASN A 5 -5.72 2.00 -10.75
C ASN A 5 -5.00 3.11 -9.99
N LEU A 6 -3.71 2.90 -9.71
CA LEU A 6 -2.85 3.91 -9.11
C LEU A 6 -1.94 4.48 -10.19
N GLU A 7 -2.11 5.77 -10.49
CA GLU A 7 -1.24 6.48 -11.41
C GLU A 7 -0.18 7.24 -10.61
N MET A 8 1.04 7.24 -11.12
CA MET A 8 2.15 8.04 -10.59
C MET A 8 3.14 8.39 -11.69
N ILE A 9 3.96 9.40 -11.43
CA ILE A 9 5.08 9.77 -12.29
C ILE A 9 6.35 9.15 -11.71
N ARG A 10 7.10 8.43 -12.56
CA ARG A 10 8.35 7.80 -12.17
C ARG A 10 9.35 8.86 -11.69
N GLY A 11 9.93 8.64 -10.52
CA GLY A 11 10.90 9.56 -9.92
C GLY A 11 10.26 10.73 -9.17
N ASP A 12 8.94 10.75 -8.98
CA ASP A 12 8.32 11.71 -8.06
C ASP A 12 8.21 11.10 -6.66
N ASP A 13 8.30 11.95 -5.64
CA ASP A 13 7.75 11.62 -4.32
C ASP A 13 6.22 11.78 -4.41
N ASP A 14 5.49 10.69 -4.20
CA ASP A 14 4.05 10.62 -4.41
C ASP A 14 3.37 9.76 -3.33
N GLY A 15 2.05 9.65 -3.37
CA GLY A 15 1.32 8.83 -2.42
C GLY A 15 -0.17 8.73 -2.69
N TRP A 16 -0.81 7.82 -1.97
CA TRP A 16 -2.24 7.57 -2.04
C TRP A 16 -2.82 7.49 -0.64
N THR A 17 -4.07 7.93 -0.51
CA THR A 17 -4.83 7.77 0.73
C THR A 17 -6.01 6.87 0.46
N PHE A 18 -6.11 5.78 1.22
CA PHE A 18 -7.25 4.86 1.19
C PHE A 18 -8.13 5.13 2.40
N GLU A 19 -9.42 5.31 2.17
CA GLU A 19 -10.42 5.38 3.23
C GLU A 19 -11.03 4.00 3.45
N VAL A 20 -10.92 3.47 4.67
CA VAL A 20 -11.59 2.25 5.06
C VAL A 20 -12.99 2.59 5.53
N LEU A 21 -13.98 2.22 4.73
CA LEU A 21 -15.39 2.32 5.06
C LEU A 21 -15.83 1.01 5.73
N GLU A 22 -15.75 0.91 7.05
CA GLU A 22 -16.34 -0.23 7.77
C GLU A 22 -17.83 0.00 8.06
N GLU A 23 -18.66 -1.01 7.80
CA GLU A 23 -20.03 -1.09 8.33
C GLU A 23 -20.08 -1.61 9.79
N SER A 24 -18.94 -2.08 10.34
CA SER A 24 -18.89 -2.68 11.70
C SER A 24 -17.64 -2.25 12.47
N PRO A 25 -17.68 -2.08 13.81
CA PRO A 25 -16.72 -1.28 14.56
C PRO A 25 -15.48 -2.05 15.06
N THR A 26 -14.95 -3.02 14.31
CA THR A 26 -13.98 -3.98 14.87
C THR A 26 -12.54 -3.89 14.35
N LEU A 27 -12.27 -3.21 13.24
CA LEU A 27 -10.89 -3.08 12.77
C LEU A 27 -10.25 -1.82 13.35
N GLU A 28 -9.60 -1.98 14.51
CA GLU A 28 -8.67 -0.95 14.99
C GLU A 28 -7.42 -0.95 14.10
N LEU A 29 -7.42 -0.12 13.05
CA LEU A 29 -6.31 0.00 12.09
C LEU A 29 -4.96 0.26 12.79
N THR A 30 -4.97 0.97 13.92
CA THR A 30 -3.78 1.29 14.71
C THR A 30 -3.05 0.07 15.28
N GLN A 31 -3.73 -1.08 15.37
CA GLN A 31 -3.13 -2.34 15.85
C GLN A 31 -2.62 -3.22 14.70
N CYS A 32 -2.87 -2.83 13.45
CA CYS A 32 -2.50 -3.61 12.28
C CYS A 32 -1.18 -3.11 11.69
N ARG A 33 -0.40 -4.04 11.13
CA ARG A 33 0.65 -3.68 10.18
C ARG A 33 0.05 -3.61 8.78
N PHE A 34 0.49 -2.63 8.00
CA PHE A 34 0.14 -2.52 6.60
C PHE A 34 1.37 -2.74 5.74
N ASP A 35 1.23 -3.59 4.74
CA ASP A 35 2.26 -3.83 3.73
C ASP A 35 1.62 -3.59 2.35
N LEU A 36 2.29 -2.82 1.50
CA LEU A 36 1.93 -2.66 0.10
C LEU A 36 3.06 -3.19 -0.79
N HIS A 37 2.70 -4.10 -1.68
CA HIS A 37 3.63 -4.65 -2.66
C HIS A 37 3.25 -4.20 -4.06
N ILE A 38 4.22 -3.63 -4.79
CA ILE A 38 4.09 -3.34 -6.23
C ILE A 38 5.01 -4.31 -6.96
N LYS A 39 4.41 -5.20 -7.74
CA LYS A 39 5.07 -6.31 -8.42
C LYS A 39 4.96 -6.16 -9.94
N PRO A 40 6.00 -5.62 -10.60
CA PRO A 40 6.05 -5.61 -12.05
C PRO A 40 6.28 -7.02 -12.60
N GLY A 41 5.95 -7.24 -13.88
CA GLY A 41 6.24 -8.50 -14.56
C GLY A 41 7.75 -8.79 -14.71
N LYS A 42 8.57 -7.73 -14.74
CA LYS A 42 10.04 -7.77 -14.77
C LYS A 42 10.58 -6.60 -13.93
N GLY A 43 11.61 -6.85 -13.11
CA GLY A 43 12.21 -5.84 -12.24
C GLY A 43 12.13 -6.22 -10.76
N GLY A 44 12.49 -5.26 -9.91
CA GLY A 44 12.38 -5.40 -8.46
C GLY A 44 10.93 -5.28 -7.99
N ILE A 45 10.61 -5.92 -6.86
CA ILE A 45 9.34 -5.66 -6.15
C ILE A 45 9.56 -4.44 -5.27
N ILE A 46 8.74 -3.43 -5.42
CA ILE A 46 8.69 -2.32 -4.46
C ILE A 46 7.86 -2.78 -3.27
N LYS A 47 8.44 -2.63 -2.07
CA LYS A 47 7.78 -2.90 -0.80
C LYS A 47 7.69 -1.62 0.01
N LEU A 48 6.48 -1.32 0.45
CA LEU A 48 6.15 -0.23 1.38
C LEU A 48 5.54 -0.87 2.62
N SER A 49 5.89 -0.39 3.80
CA SER A 49 5.36 -0.95 5.04
C SER A 49 5.16 0.13 6.10
N SER A 50 4.20 -0.09 6.99
CA SER A 50 4.05 0.72 8.18
C SER A 50 5.18 0.50 9.19
N GLU A 51 5.91 -0.61 9.12
CA GLU A 51 7.10 -0.85 9.95
C GLU A 51 8.29 0.03 9.55
N THR A 52 8.37 0.40 8.26
CA THR A 52 9.46 1.22 7.71
C THR A 52 9.06 2.68 7.46
N GLY A 53 7.79 3.02 7.71
CA GLY A 53 7.26 4.39 7.72
C GLY A 53 6.70 4.88 6.39
N GLU A 54 6.71 4.06 5.34
CA GLU A 54 6.05 4.39 4.07
C GLU A 54 4.52 4.31 4.15
N ILE A 55 3.98 3.65 5.18
CA ILE A 55 2.54 3.59 5.42
C ILE A 55 2.21 4.08 6.82
N THR A 56 1.24 4.98 6.95
CA THR A 56 0.74 5.48 8.23
C THR A 56 -0.78 5.42 8.27
N THR A 57 -1.36 5.47 9.46
CA THR A 57 -2.81 5.47 9.65
C THR A 57 -3.27 6.63 10.50
N GLU A 58 -4.36 7.28 10.10
CA GLU A 58 -5.03 8.32 10.87
C GLU A 58 -6.54 8.03 10.89
N GLY A 59 -7.06 7.57 12.04
CA GLY A 59 -8.46 7.16 12.13
C GLY A 59 -8.77 5.97 11.22
N ASN A 60 -9.65 6.17 10.23
CA ASN A 60 -10.00 5.19 9.21
C ASN A 60 -9.23 5.38 7.88
N LEU A 61 -8.24 6.27 7.85
CA LEU A 61 -7.42 6.55 6.68
C LEU A 61 -6.10 5.78 6.74
N ILE A 62 -5.69 5.24 5.61
CA ILE A 62 -4.37 4.64 5.39
C ILE A 62 -3.64 5.51 4.37
N HIS A 63 -2.57 6.16 4.79
CA HIS A 63 -1.72 6.98 3.94
C HIS A 63 -0.51 6.16 3.49
N VAL A 64 -0.29 6.10 2.18
CA VAL A 64 0.86 5.45 1.57
C VAL A 64 1.71 6.52 0.91
N VAL A 65 3.01 6.49 1.17
CA VAL A 65 4.00 7.34 0.53
C VAL A 65 5.00 6.47 -0.22
N ILE A 66 5.26 6.81 -1.47
CA ILE A 66 6.32 6.23 -2.27
C ILE A 66 7.33 7.31 -2.60
N THR A 67 8.59 7.10 -2.21
CA THR A 67 9.64 8.10 -2.45
C THR A 67 10.26 7.93 -3.83
N HIS A 68 10.81 9.02 -4.36
CA HIS A 68 11.61 9.08 -5.58
C HIS A 68 12.57 7.90 -5.68
N SER A 69 13.32 7.62 -4.61
CA SER A 69 14.33 6.56 -4.54
C SER A 69 13.82 5.15 -4.85
N LYS A 70 12.52 4.89 -4.67
CA LYS A 70 11.91 3.57 -4.94
C LYS A 70 11.56 3.39 -6.42
N THR A 71 11.44 4.48 -7.19
CA THR A 71 10.94 4.44 -8.58
C THR A 71 11.87 5.03 -9.62
N GLU A 72 12.83 5.89 -9.22
CA GLU A 72 13.71 6.64 -10.14
C GLU A 72 14.43 5.78 -11.19
N ASN A 73 14.81 4.55 -10.82
CA ASN A 73 15.58 3.63 -11.67
C ASN A 73 14.72 2.49 -12.24
N GLU A 74 13.44 2.46 -11.95
CA GLU A 74 12.54 1.44 -12.48
C GLU A 74 12.30 1.65 -13.97
N THR A 75 12.06 0.57 -14.72
CA THR A 75 11.87 0.63 -16.18
C THR A 75 10.47 0.19 -16.63
N TRP A 76 9.68 -0.39 -15.74
CA TRP A 76 8.33 -0.83 -16.03
C TRP A 76 7.34 0.35 -16.06
N GLU A 77 6.28 0.20 -16.84
CA GLU A 77 5.20 1.19 -16.96
C GLU A 77 3.95 0.79 -16.17
N GLN A 78 3.79 -0.51 -15.90
CA GLN A 78 2.65 -1.07 -15.18
C GLN A 78 3.12 -2.19 -14.27
N ALA A 79 2.46 -2.33 -13.13
CA ALA A 79 2.72 -3.36 -12.15
C ALA A 79 1.41 -3.71 -11.43
N GLN A 80 1.30 -4.97 -11.02
CA GLN A 80 0.22 -5.38 -10.13
C GLN A 80 0.57 -4.97 -8.71
N TRP A 81 -0.42 -4.60 -7.91
CA TRP A 81 -0.18 -4.23 -6.53
C TRP A 81 -1.29 -4.70 -5.60
N ASP A 82 -0.93 -4.81 -4.33
CA ASP A 82 -1.87 -5.18 -3.27
C ASP A 82 -1.51 -4.51 -1.94
N LEU A 83 -2.53 -3.98 -1.25
CA LEU A 83 -2.44 -3.46 0.11
C LEU A 83 -2.97 -4.50 1.08
N GLN A 84 -2.13 -4.93 2.00
CA GLN A 84 -2.40 -5.97 2.98
C GLN A 84 -2.50 -5.38 4.38
N CYS A 85 -3.44 -5.89 5.16
CA CYS A 85 -3.56 -5.69 6.58
C CYS A 85 -3.13 -6.98 7.29
N ILE A 86 -2.20 -6.86 8.24
CA ILE A 86 -1.71 -7.94 9.08
C ILE A 86 -2.17 -7.64 10.51
N ASP A 87 -3.08 -8.47 11.00
CA ASP A 87 -3.64 -8.29 12.35
C ASP A 87 -2.66 -8.75 13.46
N PRO A 88 -2.94 -8.44 14.74
CA PRO A 88 -2.11 -8.90 15.86
C PRO A 88 -1.92 -10.42 15.94
N ASN A 89 -2.81 -11.22 15.34
CA ASN A 89 -2.71 -12.68 15.26
C ASN A 89 -1.90 -13.17 14.04
N GLN A 90 -1.24 -12.25 13.32
CA GLN A 90 -0.48 -12.52 12.10
C GLN A 90 -1.34 -13.00 10.92
N LYS A 91 -2.64 -12.77 10.97
CA LYS A 91 -3.53 -13.05 9.83
C LYS A 91 -3.36 -11.95 8.80
N VAL A 92 -2.97 -12.35 7.60
CA VAL A 92 -2.85 -11.46 6.44
C VAL A 92 -4.17 -11.42 5.68
N THR A 93 -4.71 -10.23 5.47
CA THR A 93 -5.91 -9.99 4.66
C THR A 93 -5.62 -8.89 3.65
N THR A 94 -5.82 -9.16 2.36
CA THR A 94 -5.70 -8.13 1.32
C THR A 94 -6.95 -7.25 1.35
N LEU A 95 -6.77 -5.93 1.48
CA LEU A 95 -7.85 -4.96 1.55
C LEU A 95 -8.28 -4.48 0.16
N VAL A 96 -7.30 -4.13 -0.68
CA VAL A 96 -7.49 -3.62 -2.05
C VAL A 96 -6.26 -3.95 -2.89
N GLY A 97 -6.41 -3.95 -4.21
CA GLY A 97 -5.31 -4.12 -5.16
C GLY A 97 -5.68 -3.63 -6.56
N GLY A 98 -4.78 -3.82 -7.53
CA GLY A 98 -4.97 -3.42 -8.92
C GLY A 98 -3.90 -3.94 -9.86
#